data_AF-C0ZCJ7-F1
#
_entry.id   AF-C0ZCJ7-F1
#
_cell.length_a   1.000
_cell.length_b   1.000
_cell.length_c   1.000
_cell.angle_alpha   90.00
_cell.angle_beta   90.00
_cell.angle_gamma   90.00
#
_symmetry.space_group_name_H-M   'P 1'
#
loop_
_entity.id
_entity.type
_entity.pdbx_description
1 polymer ?
#
loop_
_entity_poly.entity_id
_entity_poly.type
_entity_poly.pdbx_seq_one_letter_code
_entity_poly.pdbx_strand_id
1 'polypeptide(L)'
;MKVFIISMRNLILGGIVFLVVLVAGIVLLVKDPLSVSDSYRPSDPAAAVTASAPMNQPAGAEKPAVNMEVKVDGTTAEVSLLTQNFTFVQDNGELAEAPVFGEGHAHLYLNGEPKGMIYQPEFLLKKLPKGEHEIRVELNYSNHLPYKIETTKKIVVK
;
A
#
# COMPACT_ATOMS: atom_id res chain seq x y z
N MET A 1 -63.98 -17.43 -11.31
CA MET A 1 -62.64 -17.51 -11.95
C MET A 1 -61.91 -16.19 -11.72
N LYS A 2 -61.10 -16.08 -10.66
CA LYS A 2 -60.37 -14.86 -10.30
C LYS A 2 -59.03 -15.24 -9.68
N VAL A 3 -58.10 -15.69 -10.51
CA VAL A 3 -56.71 -15.94 -10.14
C VAL A 3 -55.95 -15.99 -11.45
N PHE A 4 -55.10 -14.99 -11.74
CA PHE A 4 -53.90 -15.07 -12.60
C PHE A 4 -53.33 -13.71 -13.08
N ILE A 5 -53.82 -12.56 -12.60
CA ILE A 5 -53.31 -11.26 -13.10
C ILE A 5 -52.24 -10.63 -12.18
N ILE A 6 -51.98 -11.20 -10.99
CA ILE A 6 -51.11 -10.55 -9.98
C ILE A 6 -49.60 -10.88 -10.15
N SER A 7 -49.19 -11.92 -10.88
CA SER A 7 -47.78 -12.37 -10.81
C SER A 7 -46.78 -11.66 -11.75
N MET A 8 -47.21 -11.03 -12.84
CA MET A 8 -46.27 -10.53 -13.85
C MET A 8 -45.48 -9.30 -13.37
N ARG A 9 -46.14 -8.39 -12.62
CA ARG A 9 -45.52 -7.14 -12.16
C ARG A 9 -44.48 -7.38 -11.05
N ASN A 10 -44.75 -8.33 -10.15
CA ASN A 10 -43.81 -8.72 -9.09
C ASN A 10 -42.64 -9.56 -9.62
N LEU A 11 -42.85 -10.33 -10.69
CA LEU A 11 -41.78 -11.09 -11.36
C LEU A 11 -40.80 -10.17 -12.10
N ILE A 12 -41.30 -9.14 -12.79
CA ILE A 12 -40.45 -8.14 -13.47
C ILE A 12 -39.68 -7.31 -12.43
N LEU A 13 -40.35 -6.86 -11.36
CA LEU A 13 -39.70 -6.12 -10.28
C LEU A 13 -38.63 -6.98 -9.56
N GLY A 14 -38.93 -8.26 -9.27
CA GLY A 14 -37.97 -9.18 -8.67
C GLY A 14 -36.75 -9.45 -9.56
N GLY A 15 -36.97 -9.62 -10.87
CA GLY A 15 -35.89 -9.79 -11.85
C GLY A 15 -34.97 -8.57 -11.95
N ILE A 16 -35.54 -7.36 -11.95
CA ILE A 16 -34.76 -6.10 -11.99
C ILE A 16 -33.94 -5.93 -10.71
N VAL A 17 -34.54 -6.17 -9.53
CA VAL A 17 -33.81 -6.07 -8.25
C VAL A 17 -32.68 -7.09 -8.18
N PHE A 18 -32.93 -8.33 -8.62
CA PHE A 18 -31.89 -9.37 -8.68
C PHE A 18 -30.74 -8.98 -9.62
N LEU A 19 -31.04 -8.40 -10.79
CA LEU A 19 -30.03 -7.98 -11.76
C LEU A 19 -29.19 -6.80 -11.24
N VAL A 20 -29.81 -5.83 -10.55
CA VAL A 20 -29.08 -4.71 -9.93
C VAL A 20 -28.14 -5.22 -8.82
N VAL A 21 -28.61 -6.13 -7.96
CA VAL A 21 -27.77 -6.72 -6.90
C VAL A 21 -26.61 -7.54 -7.49
N LEU A 22 -26.88 -8.28 -8.56
CA LEU A 22 -25.87 -9.11 -9.24
C LEU A 22 -24.80 -8.25 -9.94
N VAL A 23 -25.21 -7.17 -10.62
CA VAL A 23 -24.27 -6.20 -11.21
C VAL A 23 -23.47 -5.48 -10.13
N ALA A 24 -24.11 -5.04 -9.04
CA ALA A 24 -23.40 -4.41 -7.92
C ALA A 24 -22.39 -5.36 -7.27
N GLY A 25 -22.74 -6.65 -7.12
CA GLY A 25 -21.84 -7.69 -6.63
C GLY A 25 -20.62 -7.90 -7.53
N ILE A 26 -20.81 -7.94 -8.85
CA ILE A 26 -19.70 -8.07 -9.82
C ILE A 26 -18.82 -6.82 -9.81
N VAL A 27 -19.39 -5.61 -9.74
CA VAL A 27 -18.62 -4.35 -9.65
C VAL A 27 -17.79 -4.29 -8.36
N LEU A 28 -18.30 -4.82 -7.25
CA LEU A 28 -17.53 -4.93 -6.00
C LEU A 28 -16.40 -5.97 -6.09
N LEU A 29 -16.60 -7.03 -6.89
CA LEU A 29 -15.60 -8.09 -7.10
C LEU A 29 -14.47 -7.67 -8.05
N VAL A 30 -14.72 -6.68 -8.93
CA VAL A 30 -13.75 -6.13 -9.90
C VAL A 30 -13.13 -4.81 -9.42
N LYS A 31 -13.21 -4.48 -8.12
CA LYS A 31 -12.42 -3.37 -7.56
C LYS A 31 -10.94 -3.72 -7.69
N ASP A 32 -10.33 -3.23 -8.77
CA ASP A 32 -8.92 -3.41 -9.06
C ASP A 32 -8.08 -3.11 -7.81
N PRO A 33 -7.11 -3.96 -7.46
CA PRO A 33 -6.15 -3.59 -6.44
C PRO A 33 -5.43 -2.32 -6.88
N LEU A 34 -5.32 -1.36 -5.96
CA LEU A 34 -4.51 -0.16 -6.13
C LEU A 34 -3.14 -0.54 -6.71
N SER A 35 -2.78 0.02 -7.86
CA SER A 35 -1.50 -0.27 -8.49
C SER A 35 -0.46 0.75 -8.06
N VAL A 36 0.57 0.27 -7.38
CA VAL A 36 1.82 1.01 -7.17
C VAL A 36 2.69 0.78 -8.40
N SER A 37 3.19 1.83 -9.04
CA SER A 37 4.05 1.69 -10.22
C SER A 37 5.38 1.01 -9.87
N ASP A 38 5.63 -0.16 -10.47
CA ASP A 38 6.89 -0.93 -10.53
C ASP A 38 7.82 -0.84 -9.31
N SER A 39 7.54 -1.70 -8.33
CA SER A 39 8.45 -2.20 -7.29
C SER A 39 7.76 -3.21 -6.37
N TYR A 40 6.44 -3.43 -6.55
CA TYR A 40 5.68 -4.45 -5.85
C TYR A 40 6.18 -5.86 -6.19
N ARG A 41 6.99 -6.42 -5.29
CA ARG A 41 7.24 -7.86 -5.23
C ARG A 41 6.45 -8.41 -4.03
N PRO A 42 5.37 -9.19 -4.25
CA PRO A 42 4.68 -9.82 -3.14
C PRO A 42 5.61 -10.84 -2.49
N SER A 43 5.91 -10.67 -1.21
CA SER A 43 6.51 -11.71 -0.37
C SER A 43 5.51 -12.13 0.71
N ASP A 44 5.67 -13.36 1.18
CA ASP A 44 4.80 -14.09 2.11
C ASP A 44 4.41 -13.31 3.37
N PRO A 45 3.26 -13.63 3.99
CA PRO A 45 2.72 -12.87 5.12
C PRO A 45 3.75 -12.75 6.25
N ALA A 46 3.92 -11.51 6.71
CA ALA A 46 4.82 -11.10 7.77
C ALA A 46 4.71 -12.04 8.98
N ALA A 47 5.71 -12.92 9.13
CA ALA A 47 5.96 -13.54 10.40
C ALA A 47 6.30 -12.41 11.39
N ALA A 48 5.54 -12.34 12.49
CA ALA A 48 5.82 -11.42 13.59
C ALA A 48 7.22 -11.74 14.14
N VAL A 49 8.23 -11.01 13.67
CA VAL A 49 9.59 -11.09 14.18
C VAL A 49 9.64 -10.37 15.53
N THR A 50 9.63 -11.19 16.57
CA THR A 50 9.90 -10.81 17.96
C THR A 50 11.19 -9.99 18.03
N ALA A 51 11.11 -8.81 18.65
CA ALA A 51 12.17 -7.83 18.75
C ALA A 51 13.53 -8.43 19.13
N SER A 52 14.52 -8.29 18.26
CA SER A 52 15.88 -8.73 18.49
C SER A 52 16.86 -7.63 18.08
N ALA A 53 17.36 -6.88 19.08
CA ALA A 53 18.49 -5.94 19.08
C ALA A 53 18.50 -4.77 18.06
N PRO A 54 19.02 -3.58 18.44
CA PRO A 54 19.35 -2.56 17.45
C PRO A 54 20.48 -3.13 16.57
N MET A 55 20.16 -3.41 15.32
CA MET A 55 21.14 -3.82 14.33
C MET A 55 22.22 -2.73 14.23
N ASN A 56 23.48 -3.14 14.49
CA ASN A 56 24.67 -2.33 14.69
C ASN A 56 24.67 -0.97 13.95
N GLN A 57 24.21 0.10 14.61
CA GLN A 57 24.59 1.45 14.21
C GLN A 57 26.10 1.59 14.49
N PRO A 58 26.94 1.84 13.47
CA PRO A 58 28.36 2.08 13.71
C PRO A 58 28.54 3.30 14.62
N ALA A 59 29.54 3.25 15.50
CA ALA A 59 29.84 4.36 16.39
C ALA A 59 30.16 5.63 15.57
N GLY A 60 29.42 6.71 15.82
CA GLY A 60 29.58 7.99 15.10
C GLY A 60 28.82 8.09 13.76
N ALA A 61 28.14 7.03 13.31
CA ALA A 61 27.28 7.12 12.13
C ALA A 61 26.01 7.92 12.44
N GLU A 62 25.62 8.82 11.53
CA GLU A 62 24.36 9.55 11.65
C GLU A 62 23.16 8.65 11.41
N LYS A 63 22.07 8.87 12.14
CA LYS A 63 20.84 8.08 12.01
C LYS A 63 20.16 8.43 10.66
N PRO A 64 19.54 7.45 9.98
CA PRO A 64 18.70 7.74 8.83
C PRO A 64 17.56 8.71 9.18
N ALA A 65 17.05 9.40 8.18
CA ALA A 65 15.83 10.20 8.28
C ALA A 65 15.04 10.10 6.98
N VAL A 66 13.72 10.29 7.05
CA VAL A 66 12.84 10.34 5.89
C VAL A 66 11.80 11.43 6.05
N ASN A 67 11.53 12.14 4.97
CA ASN A 67 10.38 13.01 4.81
C ASN A 67 9.63 12.65 3.52
N MET A 68 8.35 13.05 3.41
CA MET A 68 7.50 12.70 2.28
C MET A 68 6.83 13.92 1.67
N GLU A 69 7.03 14.07 0.36
CA GLU A 69 6.28 14.98 -0.48
C GLU A 69 5.29 14.19 -1.33
N VAL A 70 4.08 14.72 -1.46
CA VAL A 70 3.02 14.06 -2.22
C VAL A 70 2.29 15.09 -3.07
N LYS A 71 2.19 14.81 -4.36
CA LYS A 71 1.43 15.61 -5.33
C LYS A 71 0.29 14.75 -5.89
N VAL A 72 -0.94 15.22 -5.72
CA VAL A 72 -2.12 14.51 -6.20
C VAL A 72 -2.56 15.08 -7.55
N ASP A 73 -2.73 14.20 -8.54
CA ASP A 73 -3.27 14.48 -9.86
C ASP A 73 -4.38 13.47 -10.20
N GLY A 74 -5.63 13.95 -10.21
CA GLY A 74 -6.81 13.10 -10.35
C GLY A 74 -6.86 12.01 -9.27
N THR A 75 -6.81 10.75 -9.69
CA THR A 75 -6.79 9.56 -8.81
C THR A 75 -5.37 9.00 -8.60
N THR A 76 -4.34 9.75 -9.00
CA THR A 76 -2.94 9.37 -8.84
C THR A 76 -2.25 10.28 -7.84
N ALA A 77 -1.43 9.71 -6.96
CA ALA A 77 -0.50 10.46 -6.12
C ALA A 77 0.94 10.13 -6.54
N GLU A 78 1.69 11.16 -6.90
CA GLU A 78 3.14 11.12 -7.09
C GLU A 78 3.79 11.37 -5.73
N VAL A 79 4.61 10.42 -5.27
CA VAL A 79 5.23 10.43 -3.96
C VAL A 79 6.75 10.50 -4.12
N SER A 80 7.37 11.43 -3.39
CA SER A 80 8.82 11.60 -3.30
C SER A 80 9.28 11.49 -1.85
N LEU A 81 10.18 10.55 -1.59
CA LEU A 81 10.81 10.31 -0.29
C LEU A 81 12.15 11.02 -0.24
N LEU A 82 12.24 12.03 0.63
CA LEU A 82 13.48 12.74 0.90
C LEU A 82 14.17 12.06 2.06
N THR A 83 15.21 11.29 1.77
CA THR A 83 15.97 10.55 2.79
C THR A 83 17.32 11.20 3.06
N GLN A 84 17.81 11.04 4.29
CA GLN A 84 19.16 11.41 4.71
C GLN A 84 19.81 10.20 5.36
N ASN A 85 21.11 10.00 5.12
CA ASN A 85 21.88 8.87 5.65
C ASN A 85 21.22 7.51 5.35
N PHE A 86 20.56 7.41 4.19
CA PHE A 86 19.86 6.22 3.74
C PHE A 86 20.03 6.02 2.24
N THR A 87 20.29 4.79 1.82
CA THR A 87 20.40 4.37 0.43
C THR A 87 19.43 3.23 0.17
N PHE A 88 18.60 3.39 -0.86
CA PHE A 88 17.69 2.33 -1.28
C PHE A 88 18.48 1.20 -1.97
N VAL A 89 18.28 -0.03 -1.52
CA VAL A 89 18.84 -1.25 -2.10
C VAL A 89 17.73 -2.29 -2.26
N GLN A 90 17.84 -3.16 -3.26
CA GLN A 90 16.87 -4.23 -3.46
C GLN A 90 16.98 -5.30 -2.37
N ASP A 91 15.86 -5.94 -2.09
CA ASP A 91 15.84 -7.19 -1.33
C ASP A 91 16.40 -8.32 -2.22
N ASN A 92 17.53 -8.88 -1.80
CA ASN A 92 18.20 -10.00 -2.46
C ASN A 92 17.79 -11.36 -1.87
N GLY A 93 16.80 -11.38 -0.97
CA GLY A 93 16.26 -12.59 -0.35
C GLY A 93 17.31 -13.39 0.41
N GLU A 94 17.27 -14.72 0.27
CA GLU A 94 18.19 -15.64 0.95
C GLU A 94 19.67 -15.48 0.52
N LEU A 95 19.93 -14.77 -0.59
CA LEU A 95 21.28 -14.44 -1.06
C LEU A 95 21.76 -13.08 -0.55
N ALA A 96 20.96 -12.41 0.30
CA ALA A 96 21.35 -11.13 0.86
C ALA A 96 22.58 -11.28 1.77
N GLU A 97 23.59 -10.48 1.48
CA GLU A 97 24.67 -10.17 2.42
C GLU A 97 24.07 -9.63 3.74
N ALA A 98 24.88 -9.63 4.80
CA ALA A 98 24.46 -9.05 6.06
C ALA A 98 23.97 -7.59 5.86
N PRO A 99 22.87 -7.20 6.53
CA PRO A 99 22.29 -5.87 6.36
C PRO A 99 23.29 -4.77 6.73
N VAL A 100 23.40 -3.78 5.85
CA VAL A 100 24.29 -2.62 6.01
C VAL A 100 23.51 -1.46 6.64
N PHE A 101 24.10 -0.81 7.64
CA PHE A 101 23.49 0.35 8.28
C PHE A 101 23.42 1.53 7.30
N GLY A 102 22.24 2.17 7.23
CA GLY A 102 21.97 3.21 6.24
C GLY A 102 21.56 2.66 4.88
N GLU A 103 21.36 1.33 4.74
CA GLU A 103 20.84 0.73 3.52
C GLU A 103 19.55 -0.05 3.79
N GLY A 104 18.68 -0.12 2.78
CA GLY A 104 17.51 -1.00 2.78
C GLY A 104 16.40 -0.50 1.87
N HIS A 105 15.15 -0.66 2.30
CA HIS A 105 13.97 -0.28 1.52
C HIS A 105 12.87 0.27 2.41
N ALA A 106 11.85 0.86 1.80
CA ALA A 106 10.71 1.42 2.51
C ALA A 106 9.52 0.47 2.48
N HIS A 107 8.84 0.26 3.62
CA HIS A 107 7.53 -0.40 3.66
C HIS A 107 6.44 0.66 3.53
N LEU A 108 5.59 0.50 2.53
CA LEU A 108 4.49 1.41 2.22
C LEU A 108 3.18 0.89 2.80
N TYR A 109 2.44 1.79 3.45
CA TYR A 109 1.10 1.57 3.97
C TYR A 109 0.15 2.65 3.45
N LEU A 110 -1.07 2.25 3.12
CA LEU A 110 -2.16 3.16 2.77
C LEU A 110 -3.35 2.86 3.66
N ASN A 111 -3.82 3.85 4.41
CA ASN A 111 -4.92 3.73 5.37
C ASN A 111 -4.70 2.58 6.37
N GLY A 112 -3.45 2.40 6.82
CA GLY A 112 -3.05 1.33 7.73
C GLY A 112 -2.85 -0.04 7.07
N GLU A 113 -3.26 -0.23 5.82
CA GLU A 113 -3.04 -1.47 5.09
C GLU A 113 -1.67 -1.49 4.41
N PRO A 114 -0.88 -2.57 4.54
CA PRO A 114 0.38 -2.71 3.81
C PRO A 114 0.11 -2.78 2.31
N LYS A 115 0.88 -2.02 1.52
CA LYS A 115 0.77 -1.98 0.05
C LYS A 115 2.01 -2.51 -0.66
N GLY A 116 3.14 -2.59 0.02
CA GLY A 116 4.33 -3.24 -0.51
C GLY A 116 5.63 -2.58 -0.08
N MET A 117 6.68 -2.90 -0.82
CA MET A 117 8.04 -2.44 -0.58
C MET A 117 8.47 -1.51 -1.70
N ILE A 118 9.14 -0.44 -1.32
CA ILE A 118 9.58 0.64 -2.17
C ILE A 118 11.11 0.67 -2.16
N TYR A 119 11.68 0.46 -3.35
CA TYR A 119 13.13 0.37 -3.56
C TYR A 119 13.70 1.62 -4.25
N GLN A 120 12.89 2.65 -4.41
CA GLN A 120 13.25 3.90 -5.07
C GLN A 120 12.61 5.07 -4.31
N PRO A 121 13.24 6.25 -4.28
CA PRO A 121 12.71 7.40 -3.56
C PRO A 121 11.42 7.94 -4.18
N GLU A 122 11.14 7.66 -5.45
CA GLU A 122 9.97 8.17 -6.17
C GLU A 122 9.08 7.01 -6.64
N PHE A 123 7.76 7.16 -6.48
CA PHE A 123 6.78 6.18 -6.94
C PHE A 123 5.39 6.80 -7.11
N LEU A 124 4.51 6.11 -7.84
CA LEU A 124 3.11 6.50 -8.03
C LEU A 124 2.16 5.56 -7.30
N LEU A 125 1.17 6.14 -6.62
CA LEU A 125 -0.02 5.45 -6.16
C LEU A 125 -1.16 5.75 -7.14
N LYS A 126 -1.62 4.75 -7.89
CA LYS A 126 -2.67 4.93 -8.90
C LYS A 126 -4.01 4.42 -8.41
N LYS A 127 -5.10 4.92 -9.01
CA LYS A 127 -6.49 4.51 -8.77
C LYS A 127 -6.96 4.74 -7.32
N LEU A 128 -6.45 5.78 -6.66
CA LEU A 128 -6.92 6.15 -5.32
C LEU A 128 -8.42 6.51 -5.37
N PRO A 129 -9.25 5.93 -4.50
CA PRO A 129 -10.65 6.34 -4.35
C PRO A 129 -10.78 7.83 -4.03
N LYS A 130 -11.96 8.40 -4.23
CA LYS A 130 -12.24 9.75 -3.74
C LYS A 130 -12.31 9.74 -2.21
N GLY A 131 -11.74 10.77 -1.59
CA GLY A 131 -11.76 10.94 -0.14
C GLY A 131 -10.37 11.16 0.47
N GLU A 132 -10.31 11.02 1.79
CA GLU A 132 -9.07 11.13 2.55
C GLU A 132 -8.28 9.83 2.51
N HIS A 133 -6.97 9.96 2.33
CA HIS A 133 -6.03 8.85 2.38
C HIS A 133 -4.84 9.21 3.26
N GLU A 134 -4.41 8.25 4.08
CA GLU A 134 -3.19 8.33 4.86
C GLU A 134 -2.12 7.44 4.24
N ILE A 135 -1.03 8.04 3.80
CA ILE A 135 0.14 7.34 3.28
C ILE A 135 1.17 7.32 4.41
N ARG A 136 1.61 6.12 4.81
CA ARG A 136 2.69 5.93 5.77
C ARG A 136 3.82 5.14 5.13
N VAL A 137 5.05 5.58 5.38
CA VAL A 137 6.27 4.90 4.95
C VAL A 137 7.15 4.68 6.16
N GLU A 138 7.65 3.46 6.33
CA GLU A 138 8.67 3.08 7.31
C GLU A 138 9.97 2.68 6.59
N LEU A 139 11.13 3.10 7.08
CA LEU A 139 12.42 2.63 6.59
C LEU A 139 12.79 1.30 7.27
N ASN A 140 13.23 0.34 6.47
CA ASN A 140 13.62 -0.98 6.90
C ASN A 140 15.01 -1.32 6.33
N TYR A 141 15.78 -2.13 7.04
CA TYR A 141 17.01 -2.73 6.53
C TYR A 141 16.68 -3.66 5.35
N SER A 142 17.70 -4.04 4.58
CA SER A 142 17.56 -4.99 3.46
C SER A 142 16.91 -6.32 3.87
N ASN A 143 17.05 -6.73 5.13
CA ASN A 143 16.43 -7.93 5.69
C ASN A 143 15.08 -7.67 6.39
N HIS A 144 14.40 -6.57 6.06
CA HIS A 144 13.08 -6.16 6.55
C HIS A 144 12.99 -5.76 8.03
N LEU A 145 14.08 -5.85 8.82
CA LEU A 145 14.05 -5.31 10.19
C LEU A 145 13.81 -3.80 10.16
N PRO A 146 13.06 -3.24 11.13
CA PRO A 146 12.72 -1.83 11.09
C PRO A 146 13.87 -0.96 11.61
N TYR A 147 14.13 0.17 10.95
CA TYR A 147 14.92 1.26 11.54
C TYR A 147 14.15 2.03 12.63
N LYS A 148 12.82 1.81 12.74
CA LYS A 148 11.89 2.60 13.57
C LYS A 148 11.93 4.08 13.21
N ILE A 149 11.94 4.34 11.91
CA ILE A 149 11.92 5.69 11.32
C ILE A 149 10.80 5.65 10.29
N GLU A 150 9.81 6.50 10.48
CA GLU A 150 8.64 6.55 9.61
C GLU A 150 8.18 7.99 9.39
N THR A 151 7.42 8.19 8.33
CA THR A 151 6.73 9.44 8.05
C THR A 151 5.34 9.16 7.50
N THR A 152 4.39 10.04 7.83
CA THR A 152 2.98 9.91 7.47
C THR A 152 2.47 11.18 6.85
N LYS A 153 1.72 11.06 5.74
CA LYS A 153 1.10 12.17 5.03
C LYS A 153 -0.37 11.87 4.76
N LYS A 154 -1.26 12.79 5.15
CA LYS A 154 -2.66 12.77 4.74
C LYS A 154 -2.84 13.55 3.44
N ILE A 155 -3.57 12.97 2.49
CA ILE A 155 -3.94 13.59 1.21
C ILE A 155 -5.44 13.48 0.98
N VAL A 156 -5.96 14.32 0.08
CA VAL A 156 -7.37 14.30 -0.33
C VAL A 156 -7.44 14.15 -1.84
N VAL A 157 -8.15 13.11 -2.28
CA VAL A 157 -8.46 12.84 -3.69
C VAL A 157 -9.87 13.35 -3.99
N LYS A 158 -10.00 14.22 -4.99
CA LYS A 158 -11.25 14.94 -5.31
C LYS A 158 -12.13 14.23 -6.34
#